data_AF-A0A6N7PP06-F1
#
_entry.id   AF-A0A6N7PP06-F1
#
_cell.length_a   1.000
_cell.length_b   1.000
_cell.length_c   1.000
_cell.angle_alpha   90.00
_cell.angle_beta   90.00
_cell.angle_gamma   90.00
#
_symmetry.space_group_name_H-M   'P 1'
#
loop_
_entity.id
_entity.type
_entity.pdbx_description
1 polymer ?
#
loop_
_entity_poly.entity_id
_entity_poly.type
_entity_poly.pdbx_seq_one_letter_code
_entity_poly.pdbx_strand_id
1 'polypeptide(L)'
;MIEKWSVDTNMTTEKEIDPFGGELTTANVTLLVKSLERHRTFAEAVDDHRRLEAEFVARAGDDEFAVLQTRRCIAETILSIAREKHPPFEVCREAWSEVLRLGFTDLGDRCNASRFFADCCAYDENPEEGLAVLDPLVADLERGLEEARATQNSTEFYEYELESLLKLRDVLRAQRRGEPIQGKSTRRLDEAP
;
A
#
# COMPACT_ATOMS: atom_id res chain seq x y z
N MET A 1 43.32 -10.79 -25.32
CA MET A 1 42.08 -11.55 -25.58
C MET A 1 41.19 -11.30 -24.38
N ILE A 2 40.46 -10.19 -24.30
CA ILE A 2 39.19 -9.87 -24.97
C ILE A 2 38.19 -11.02 -24.86
N GLU A 3 37.27 -10.92 -23.90
CA GLU A 3 35.85 -11.13 -24.17
C GLU A 3 35.09 -9.94 -23.57
N LYS A 4 34.67 -9.04 -24.46
CA LYS A 4 33.69 -7.99 -24.20
C LYS A 4 32.34 -8.69 -24.08
N TRP A 5 31.65 -8.50 -22.97
CA TRP A 5 30.21 -8.75 -22.91
C TRP A 5 29.52 -7.59 -23.63
N SER A 6 29.06 -7.86 -24.85
CA SER A 6 28.18 -6.99 -25.63
C SER A 6 26.80 -7.02 -24.97
N VAL A 7 26.37 -5.90 -24.41
CA VAL A 7 24.96 -5.70 -24.07
C VAL A 7 24.30 -5.17 -25.33
N ASP A 8 23.93 -6.11 -26.21
CA ASP A 8 23.00 -5.83 -27.29
C ASP A 8 21.60 -5.76 -26.71
N THR A 9 21.22 -4.58 -26.20
CA THR A 9 19.82 -4.28 -25.90
C THR A 9 19.12 -4.00 -27.22
N ASN A 10 18.73 -5.07 -27.90
CA ASN A 10 17.82 -4.97 -29.03
C ASN A 10 16.43 -4.61 -28.46
N MET A 11 16.06 -3.35 -28.66
CA MET A 11 14.71 -2.84 -28.58
C MET A 11 13.75 -3.70 -29.41
N THR A 12 12.48 -3.70 -28.99
CA THR A 12 11.29 -4.18 -29.71
C THR A 12 11.09 -5.68 -29.82
N THR A 13 10.39 -6.24 -28.84
CA THR A 13 9.14 -6.95 -29.12
C THR A 13 8.06 -6.36 -28.22
N GLU A 14 6.87 -6.23 -28.80
CA GLU A 14 5.71 -5.52 -28.28
C GLU A 14 5.43 -5.93 -26.83
N LYS A 15 5.36 -4.94 -25.93
CA LYS A 15 4.69 -5.10 -24.65
C LYS A 15 3.25 -5.48 -25.02
N GLU A 16 2.89 -6.75 -24.89
CA GLU A 16 1.49 -7.14 -24.76
C GLU A 16 0.93 -6.22 -23.68
N ILE A 17 0.14 -5.24 -24.11
CA ILE A 17 -0.61 -4.36 -23.22
C ILE A 17 -1.55 -5.32 -22.53
N ASP A 18 -1.26 -5.64 -21.26
CA ASP A 18 -2.13 -6.40 -20.38
C ASP A 18 -3.56 -5.82 -20.50
N PRO A 19 -4.44 -6.48 -21.26
CA PRO A 19 -5.75 -5.92 -21.55
C PRO A 19 -6.64 -5.96 -20.29
N PHE A 20 -6.26 -6.77 -19.29
CA PHE A 20 -6.97 -6.93 -18.03
C PHE A 20 -6.55 -5.90 -16.99
N GLY A 21 -5.27 -5.59 -16.89
CA GLY A 21 -4.73 -4.66 -15.90
C GLY A 21 -5.31 -3.25 -16.02
N GLY A 22 -5.51 -2.75 -17.25
CA GLY A 22 -6.09 -1.42 -17.48
C GLY A 22 -7.56 -1.31 -17.08
N GLU A 23 -8.37 -2.35 -17.39
CA GLU A 23 -9.80 -2.38 -17.06
C GLU A 23 -10.02 -2.55 -15.55
N LEU A 24 -9.31 -3.50 -14.92
CA LEU A 24 -9.35 -3.70 -13.47
C LEU A 24 -8.98 -2.42 -12.74
N THR A 25 -7.86 -1.79 -13.12
CA THR A 25 -7.40 -0.54 -12.48
C THR A 25 -8.46 0.55 -12.58
N THR A 26 -9.06 0.72 -13.76
CA THR A 26 -10.10 1.74 -13.99
C THR A 26 -11.35 1.47 -13.17
N ALA A 27 -11.83 0.22 -13.16
CA ALA A 27 -13.00 -0.18 -12.38
C ALA A 27 -12.76 -0.01 -10.88
N ASN A 28 -11.59 -0.45 -10.41
CA ASN A 28 -11.18 -0.37 -9.02
C ASN A 28 -11.05 1.08 -8.53
N VAL A 29 -10.37 1.95 -9.28
CA VAL A 29 -10.27 3.39 -8.96
C VAL A 29 -11.63 4.05 -8.93
N THR A 30 -12.50 3.76 -9.90
CA THR A 30 -13.86 4.29 -9.95
C THR A 30 -14.67 3.86 -8.72
N LEU A 31 -14.54 2.60 -8.32
CA LEU A 31 -15.25 2.05 -7.18
C LEU A 31 -14.70 2.58 -5.85
N LEU A 32 -13.38 2.77 -5.74
CA LEU A 32 -12.74 3.41 -4.60
C LEU A 32 -13.30 4.81 -4.37
N VAL A 33 -13.35 5.65 -5.42
CA VAL A 33 -13.91 7.01 -5.31
C VAL A 33 -15.33 6.99 -4.75
N LYS A 34 -16.20 6.10 -5.26
CA LYS A 34 -17.56 5.93 -4.74
C LYS A 34 -17.60 5.42 -3.31
N SER A 35 -16.65 4.57 -2.93
CA SER A 35 -16.56 4.00 -1.58
C SER A 35 -16.16 5.04 -0.54
N LEU A 36 -15.42 6.07 -0.94
CA LEU A 36 -15.01 7.17 -0.07
C LEU A 36 -16.13 8.20 0.17
N GLU A 37 -17.28 8.09 -0.50
CA GLU A 37 -18.43 8.95 -0.23
C GLU A 37 -18.90 8.83 1.23
N ARG A 38 -19.18 9.96 1.88
CA ARG A 38 -19.41 10.02 3.34
C ARG A 38 -20.52 9.11 3.87
N HIS A 39 -21.56 8.88 3.06
CA HIS A 39 -22.72 8.09 3.47
C HIS A 39 -22.51 6.58 3.32
N ARG A 40 -21.42 6.15 2.68
CA ARG A 40 -21.09 4.74 2.46
C ARG A 40 -20.31 4.21 3.65
N THR A 41 -20.71 3.05 4.13
CA THR A 41 -20.04 2.34 5.21
C THR A 41 -18.84 1.55 4.70
N PHE A 42 -17.92 1.20 5.61
CA PHE A 42 -16.80 0.31 5.30
C PHE A 42 -17.29 -1.05 4.76
N ALA A 43 -18.32 -1.63 5.38
CA ALA A 43 -18.83 -2.95 4.99
C ALA A 43 -19.41 -2.97 3.57
N GLU A 44 -20.20 -1.95 3.19
CA GLU A 44 -20.72 -1.81 1.83
C GLU A 44 -19.59 -1.66 0.81
N ALA A 45 -18.57 -0.86 1.14
CA ALA A 45 -17.41 -0.66 0.27
C ALA A 45 -16.62 -1.96 0.07
N VAL A 46 -16.38 -2.74 1.13
CA VAL A 46 -15.69 -4.03 1.02
C VAL A 46 -16.48 -5.01 0.17
N ASP A 47 -17.79 -5.12 0.39
CA ASP A 47 -18.66 -6.02 -0.36
C ASP A 47 -18.65 -5.70 -1.87
N ASP A 48 -18.67 -4.42 -2.24
CA ASP A 48 -18.52 -4.00 -3.64
C ASP A 48 -17.16 -4.41 -4.23
N HIS A 49 -16.06 -4.23 -3.50
CA HIS A 49 -14.73 -4.61 -3.98
C HIS A 49 -14.54 -6.12 -4.06
N ARG A 50 -15.16 -6.90 -3.17
CA ARG A 50 -15.13 -8.37 -3.26
C ARG A 50 -15.96 -8.89 -4.42
N ARG A 51 -17.07 -8.22 -4.77
CA ARG A 51 -17.79 -8.52 -6.02
C ARG A 51 -16.90 -8.26 -7.24
N LEU A 52 -16.20 -7.13 -7.27
CA LEU A 52 -15.27 -6.79 -8.34
C LEU A 52 -14.14 -7.83 -8.43
N GLU A 53 -13.56 -8.22 -7.29
CA GLU A 53 -12.57 -9.30 -7.22
C GLU A 53 -13.09 -10.59 -7.84
N ALA A 54 -14.27 -11.05 -7.42
CA ALA A 54 -14.87 -12.29 -7.89
C ALA A 54 -15.12 -12.27 -9.41
N GLU A 55 -15.58 -11.14 -9.95
CA GLU A 55 -15.77 -10.95 -11.38
C GLU A 55 -14.44 -11.11 -12.14
N PHE A 56 -13.41 -10.36 -11.74
CA PHE A 56 -12.13 -10.35 -12.46
C PHE A 56 -11.35 -11.65 -12.28
N VAL A 57 -11.44 -12.30 -11.11
CA VAL A 57 -10.89 -13.64 -10.89
C VAL A 57 -11.59 -14.67 -11.80
N ALA A 58 -12.92 -14.61 -11.94
CA ALA A 58 -13.62 -15.53 -12.84
C ALA A 58 -13.24 -15.31 -14.32
N ARG A 59 -13.00 -14.05 -14.72
CA ARG A 59 -12.57 -13.70 -16.09
C ARG A 59 -11.12 -14.12 -16.39
N ALA A 60 -10.24 -14.09 -15.39
CA ALA A 60 -8.85 -14.52 -15.52
C ALA A 60 -8.71 -16.03 -15.80
N GLY A 61 -9.71 -16.84 -15.43
CA GLY A 61 -9.70 -18.28 -15.66
C GLY A 61 -8.51 -18.95 -14.95
N ASP A 62 -7.68 -19.66 -15.72
CA ASP A 62 -6.52 -20.39 -15.20
C ASP A 62 -5.23 -19.53 -15.15
N ASP A 63 -5.31 -18.23 -15.47
CA ASP A 63 -4.17 -17.32 -15.33
C ASP A 63 -3.91 -17.00 -13.84
N GLU A 64 -3.07 -17.82 -13.22
CA GLU A 64 -2.70 -17.68 -11.80
C GLU A 64 -2.09 -16.31 -11.46
N PHE A 65 -1.36 -15.72 -12.40
CA PHE A 65 -0.75 -14.40 -12.21
C PHE A 65 -1.84 -13.32 -12.18
N ALA A 66 -2.74 -13.31 -13.16
CA ALA A 66 -3.84 -12.36 -13.21
C ALA A 66 -4.78 -12.50 -11.99
N VAL A 67 -5.05 -13.73 -11.53
CA VAL A 67 -5.82 -13.98 -10.30
C VAL A 67 -5.11 -13.41 -9.08
N LEU A 68 -3.80 -13.63 -8.94
CA LEU A 68 -3.03 -13.12 -7.80
C LEU A 68 -2.96 -11.59 -7.81
N GLN A 69 -2.73 -10.98 -8.98
CA GLN A 69 -2.68 -9.52 -9.11
C GLN A 69 -4.03 -8.87 -8.81
N THR A 70 -5.13 -9.47 -9.27
CA THR A 70 -6.49 -9.03 -8.92
C THR A 70 -6.70 -9.02 -7.41
N ARG A 71 -6.31 -10.10 -6.74
CA ARG A 71 -6.42 -10.23 -5.28
C ARG A 71 -5.59 -9.18 -4.53
N ARG A 72 -4.34 -8.95 -4.96
CA ARG A 72 -3.47 -7.92 -4.36
C ARG A 72 -4.07 -6.53 -4.49
N CYS A 73 -4.46 -6.16 -5.71
CA CYS A 73 -5.06 -4.86 -5.99
C CYS A 73 -6.29 -4.59 -5.12
N ILE A 74 -7.18 -5.58 -5.00
CA ILE A 74 -8.39 -5.45 -4.17
C ILE A 74 -8.05 -5.41 -2.67
N ALA A 75 -7.13 -6.25 -2.18
CA ALA A 75 -6.73 -6.25 -0.76
C ALA A 75 -6.10 -4.92 -0.34
N GLU A 76 -5.22 -4.35 -1.16
CA GLU A 76 -4.62 -3.03 -0.92
C GLU A 76 -5.68 -1.91 -0.93
N THR A 77 -6.67 -2.01 -1.84
CA THR A 77 -7.76 -1.04 -1.90
C THR A 77 -8.65 -1.11 -0.67
N ILE A 78 -8.95 -2.31 -0.17
CA ILE A 78 -9.70 -2.51 1.08
C ILE A 78 -8.92 -1.91 2.27
N LEU A 79 -7.60 -2.09 2.34
CA LEU A 79 -6.77 -1.47 3.37
C LEU A 79 -6.79 0.06 3.29
N SER A 80 -6.74 0.64 2.08
CA SER A 80 -6.91 2.08 1.86
C SER A 80 -8.28 2.57 2.34
N ILE A 81 -9.35 1.81 2.08
CA ILE A 81 -10.69 2.15 2.58
C ILE A 81 -10.75 2.04 4.11
N ALA A 82 -10.09 1.06 4.72
CA ALA A 82 -10.00 0.94 6.18
C ALA A 82 -9.36 2.18 6.81
N ARG A 83 -8.26 2.67 6.21
CA ARG A 83 -7.60 3.92 6.64
C ARG A 83 -8.56 5.11 6.61
N GLU A 84 -9.38 5.27 5.58
CA GLU A 84 -10.26 6.44 5.41
C GLU A 84 -11.58 6.34 6.20
N LYS A 85 -12.09 5.12 6.39
CA LYS A 85 -13.39 4.88 7.05
C LYS A 85 -13.28 4.57 8.54
N HIS A 86 -12.06 4.36 9.03
CA HIS A 86 -11.77 4.08 10.44
C HIS A 86 -12.68 3.00 11.07
N PRO A 87 -12.83 1.80 10.46
CA PRO A 87 -13.50 0.69 11.12
C PRO A 87 -12.75 0.34 12.42
N PRO A 88 -13.30 -0.52 13.29
CA PRO A 88 -12.54 -1.00 14.46
C PRO A 88 -11.15 -1.50 14.05
N PHE A 89 -10.12 -1.18 14.85
CA PHE A 89 -8.71 -1.43 14.50
C PHE A 89 -8.45 -2.86 14.00
N GLU A 90 -9.13 -3.85 14.57
CA GLU A 90 -8.91 -5.26 14.24
C GLU A 90 -9.27 -5.57 12.79
N VAL A 91 -10.22 -4.83 12.22
CA VAL A 91 -10.57 -4.91 10.80
C VAL A 91 -9.45 -4.34 9.92
N CYS A 92 -8.79 -3.26 10.33
CA CYS A 92 -7.61 -2.76 9.61
C CYS A 92 -6.43 -3.74 9.73
N ARG A 93 -6.23 -4.38 10.89
CA ARG A 93 -5.22 -5.43 11.08
C ARG A 93 -5.49 -6.67 10.22
N GLU A 94 -6.73 -7.09 10.08
CA GLU A 94 -7.15 -8.18 9.19
C GLU A 94 -6.86 -7.85 7.72
N ALA A 95 -7.25 -6.64 7.27
CA ALA A 95 -6.97 -6.18 5.91
C ALA A 95 -5.46 -6.14 5.62
N TRP A 96 -4.66 -5.65 6.56
CA TRP A 96 -3.20 -5.67 6.45
C TRP A 96 -2.62 -7.10 6.39
N SER A 97 -3.14 -8.01 7.21
CA SER A 97 -2.71 -9.41 7.22
C SER A 97 -2.96 -10.10 5.89
N GLU A 98 -4.07 -9.76 5.22
CA GLU A 98 -4.36 -10.27 3.88
C GLU A 98 -3.37 -9.75 2.83
N VAL A 99 -3.05 -8.45 2.85
CA VAL A 99 -2.02 -7.87 1.98
C VAL A 99 -0.68 -8.58 2.18
N LEU A 100 -0.26 -8.79 3.43
CA LEU A 100 0.98 -9.52 3.74
C LEU A 100 0.97 -10.96 3.20
N ARG A 101 -0.16 -11.67 3.34
CA ARG A 101 -0.31 -13.04 2.85
C ARG A 101 -0.20 -13.13 1.33
N LEU A 102 -0.74 -12.13 0.61
CA LEU A 102 -0.66 -12.06 -0.84
C LEU A 102 0.71 -11.57 -1.32
N GLY A 103 1.45 -10.86 -0.47
CA GLY A 103 2.73 -10.24 -0.78
C GLY A 103 2.56 -9.01 -1.67
N PHE A 104 3.67 -8.31 -1.91
CA PHE A 104 3.74 -7.08 -2.68
C PHE A 104 4.26 -7.36 -4.09
N THR A 105 3.77 -6.61 -5.09
CA THR A 105 4.30 -6.72 -6.45
C THR A 105 5.62 -5.97 -6.58
N ASP A 106 5.72 -4.79 -5.97
CA ASP A 106 6.98 -4.05 -5.89
C ASP A 106 7.16 -3.26 -4.57
N LEU A 107 8.26 -2.51 -4.49
CA LEU A 107 8.60 -1.71 -3.32
C LEU A 107 7.65 -0.53 -3.12
N GLY A 108 7.10 0.05 -4.19
CA GLY A 108 6.11 1.12 -4.11
C GLY A 108 4.82 0.65 -3.48
N ASP A 109 4.31 -0.52 -3.89
CA ASP A 109 3.13 -1.15 -3.28
C ASP A 109 3.36 -1.42 -1.79
N ARG A 110 4.54 -1.97 -1.44
CA ARG A 110 4.94 -2.17 -0.04
C ARG A 110 4.94 -0.86 0.74
N CYS A 111 5.45 0.23 0.16
CA CYS A 111 5.46 1.54 0.83
C CYS A 111 4.04 2.08 1.04
N ASN A 112 3.18 2.01 0.03
CA ASN A 112 1.80 2.48 0.10
C ASN A 112 0.98 1.71 1.13
N ALA A 113 0.98 0.38 1.05
CA ALA A 113 0.23 -0.45 1.98
C ALA A 113 0.74 -0.30 3.43
N SER A 114 2.06 -0.24 3.62
CA SER A 114 2.66 0.00 4.94
C SER A 114 2.25 1.34 5.52
N ARG A 115 2.21 2.40 4.69
CA ARG A 115 1.73 3.73 5.09
C ARG A 115 0.26 3.68 5.53
N PHE A 116 -0.61 3.02 4.77
CA PHE A 116 -2.03 2.93 5.12
C PHE A 116 -2.25 2.22 6.44
N PHE A 117 -1.58 1.09 6.67
CA PHE A 117 -1.68 0.37 7.93
C PHE A 117 -1.07 1.17 9.11
N ALA A 118 0.07 1.82 8.90
CA ALA A 118 0.68 2.67 9.93
C ALA A 118 -0.18 3.91 10.27
N ASP A 119 -0.93 4.45 9.30
CA ASP A 119 -1.92 5.52 9.55
C ASP A 119 -3.10 4.99 10.40
N CYS A 120 -3.61 3.77 10.14
CA CYS A 120 -4.58 3.12 11.05
C CYS A 120 -4.00 3.01 12.47
N CYS A 121 -2.77 2.52 12.59
CA CYS A 121 -2.10 2.38 13.89
C CYS A 121 -1.98 3.71 14.61
N ALA A 122 -1.66 4.79 13.89
CA ALA A 122 -1.60 6.13 14.47
C ALA A 122 -2.98 6.62 14.92
N TYR A 123 -4.02 6.40 14.12
CA TYR A 123 -5.39 6.80 14.46
C TYR A 123 -5.93 6.07 15.70
N ASP A 124 -5.71 4.75 15.77
CA ASP A 124 -6.14 3.89 16.86
C ASP A 124 -5.17 3.88 18.07
N GLU A 125 -4.12 4.71 18.04
CA GLU A 125 -3.12 4.83 19.11
C GLU A 125 -2.40 3.50 19.44
N ASN A 126 -2.10 2.70 18.42
CA ASN A 126 -1.34 1.44 18.49
C ASN A 126 0.09 1.60 17.92
N PRO A 127 0.97 2.40 18.55
CA PRO A 127 2.23 2.80 17.94
C PRO A 127 3.21 1.64 17.71
N GLU A 128 3.21 0.60 18.54
CA GLU A 128 4.16 -0.50 18.39
C GLU A 128 3.92 -1.31 17.11
N GLU A 129 2.66 -1.55 16.73
CA GLU A 129 2.34 -2.26 15.50
C GLU A 129 2.71 -1.43 14.26
N GLY A 130 2.44 -0.12 14.28
CA GLY A 130 2.85 0.77 13.20
C GLY A 130 4.38 0.84 13.04
N LEU A 131 5.11 0.95 14.16
CA LEU A 131 6.57 1.00 14.14
C LEU A 131 7.21 -0.32 13.70
N ALA A 132 6.63 -1.46 14.10
CA ALA A 132 7.09 -2.78 13.65
C ALA A 132 7.06 -2.93 12.11
N VAL A 133 6.15 -2.23 11.44
CA VAL A 133 6.07 -2.18 9.97
C VAL A 133 7.01 -1.13 9.38
N LEU A 134 7.03 0.09 9.94
CA LEU A 134 7.79 1.20 9.35
C LEU A 134 9.29 1.13 9.58
N ASP A 135 9.76 0.72 10.75
CA ASP A 135 11.20 0.70 11.05
C ASP A 135 12.01 -0.16 10.06
N PRO A 136 11.63 -1.43 9.75
CA PRO A 136 12.38 -2.22 8.76
C PRO A 136 12.24 -1.68 7.33
N LEU A 137 11.06 -1.15 6.96
CA LEU A 137 10.85 -0.58 5.63
C LEU A 137 11.72 0.67 5.40
N VAL A 138 11.79 1.56 6.40
CA VAL A 138 12.63 2.76 6.32
C VAL A 138 14.10 2.37 6.20
N ALA A 139 14.58 1.38 6.95
CA ALA A 139 15.95 0.90 6.83
C ALA A 139 16.25 0.31 5.44
N ASP A 140 15.29 -0.41 4.84
CA ASP A 140 15.40 -0.91 3.46
C ASP A 140 15.48 0.24 2.44
N LEU A 141 14.66 1.28 2.60
CA LEU A 141 14.65 2.46 1.71
C LEU A 141 15.92 3.32 1.85
N GLU A 142 16.41 3.52 3.08
CA GLU A 142 17.68 4.22 3.32
C GLU A 142 18.84 3.48 2.65
N ARG A 143 18.87 2.15 2.74
CA ARG A 143 19.87 1.32 2.04
C ARG A 143 19.75 1.46 0.52
N GLY A 144 18.53 1.36 -0.03
CA GLY A 144 18.30 1.51 -1.47
C GLY A 144 18.67 2.89 -1.99
N LEU A 145 18.47 3.94 -1.19
CA LEU A 145 18.91 5.31 -1.52
C LEU A 145 20.44 5.41 -1.62
N GLU A 146 21.17 4.84 -0.66
CA GLU A 146 22.62 4.85 -0.69
C GLU A 146 23.18 4.05 -1.88
N GLU A 147 22.58 2.92 -2.21
CA GLU A 147 22.92 2.15 -3.42
C GLU A 147 22.63 2.93 -4.71
N ALA A 148 21.49 3.60 -4.80
CA ALA A 148 21.13 4.44 -5.94
C ALA A 148 22.13 5.60 -6.13
N ARG A 149 22.53 6.26 -5.02
CA ARG A 149 23.56 7.30 -5.03
C ARG A 149 24.91 6.78 -5.51
N ALA A 150 25.35 5.62 -4.99
CA ALA A 150 26.62 5.01 -5.37
C ALA A 150 26.66 4.62 -6.87
N THR A 151 25.52 4.22 -7.42
CA THR A 151 25.36 3.81 -8.82
C THR A 151 24.99 4.94 -9.77
N GLN A 152 24.85 6.18 -9.28
CA GLN A 152 24.37 7.35 -10.04
C GLN A 152 22.99 7.13 -10.70
N ASN A 153 22.18 6.27 -10.10
CA ASN A 153 20.78 6.04 -10.49
C ASN A 153 19.86 7.09 -9.86
N SER A 154 18.61 7.15 -10.31
CA SER A 154 17.61 8.05 -9.74
C SER A 154 17.36 7.76 -8.26
N THR A 155 17.34 8.82 -7.45
CA THR A 155 17.06 8.79 -6.01
C THR A 155 15.65 9.24 -5.66
N GLU A 156 14.92 9.81 -6.63
CA GLU A 156 13.65 10.52 -6.42
C GLU A 156 12.61 9.65 -5.72
N PHE A 157 12.49 8.38 -6.13
CA PHE A 157 11.57 7.43 -5.51
C PHE A 157 11.86 7.26 -4.01
N TYR A 158 13.11 6.99 -3.65
CA TYR A 158 13.49 6.76 -2.26
C TYR A 158 13.30 8.01 -1.40
N GLU A 159 13.69 9.17 -1.92
CA GLU A 159 13.57 10.45 -1.22
C GLU A 159 12.11 10.80 -0.96
N TYR A 160 11.24 10.60 -1.96
CA TYR A 160 9.80 10.80 -1.84
C TYR A 160 9.17 9.87 -0.78
N GLU A 161 9.44 8.57 -0.87
CA GLU A 161 8.87 7.59 0.07
C GLU A 161 9.37 7.79 1.50
N LEU A 162 10.68 8.04 1.67
CA LEU A 162 11.28 8.30 2.97
C LEU A 162 10.69 9.53 3.65
N GLU A 163 10.49 10.64 2.93
CA GLU A 163 9.94 11.86 3.53
C GLU A 163 8.58 11.59 4.22
N SER A 164 7.70 10.87 3.53
CA SER A 164 6.35 10.57 4.03
C SER A 164 6.40 9.56 5.20
N LEU A 165 7.15 8.48 5.05
CA LEU A 165 7.21 7.40 6.04
C LEU A 165 7.92 7.84 7.33
N LEU A 166 8.96 8.69 7.23
CA LEU A 166 9.65 9.25 8.39
C LEU A 166 8.72 10.15 9.22
N LYS A 167 7.91 11.00 8.58
CA LYS A 167 6.93 11.83 9.28
C LYS A 167 5.93 10.99 10.07
N LEU A 168 5.42 9.91 9.46
CA LEU A 168 4.48 9.00 10.13
C LEU A 168 5.16 8.21 11.26
N ARG A 169 6.39 7.75 11.06
CA ARG A 169 7.20 7.09 12.08
C ARG A 169 7.43 7.99 13.29
N ASP A 170 7.69 9.28 13.07
CA ASP A 170 7.89 10.24 14.15
C ASP A 170 6.61 10.49 14.96
N VAL A 171 5.45 10.53 14.29
CA VAL A 171 4.12 10.56 14.94
C VAL A 171 3.93 9.34 15.85
N LEU A 172 4.16 8.13 15.35
CA LEU A 172 4.02 6.90 16.14
C LEU A 172 5.03 6.85 17.30
N ARG A 173 6.26 7.33 17.10
CA ARG A 173 7.26 7.43 18.17
C ARG A 173 6.86 8.43 19.25
N ALA A 174 6.24 9.55 18.88
CA ALA A 174 5.68 10.52 19.82
C ALA A 174 4.54 9.90 20.65
N GLN A 175 3.62 9.17 20.01
CA GLN A 175 2.55 8.44 20.71
C GLN A 175 3.10 7.43 21.70
N ARG A 176 4.11 6.65 21.31
CA ARG A 176 4.77 5.70 22.20
C ARG A 176 5.36 6.36 23.45
N ARG A 177 5.82 7.61 23.33
CA ARG A 177 6.31 8.42 24.47
C ARG A 177 5.20 9.11 25.27
N GLY A 178 3.94 9.00 24.85
CA GLY A 178 2.81 9.72 25.43
C GLY A 178 2.80 11.21 25.13
N GLU A 179 3.50 11.64 24.07
CA GLU A 179 3.57 13.04 23.67
C GLU A 179 2.31 13.46 22.88
N PRO A 180 1.81 14.69 23.07
CA PRO A 180 0.68 15.19 22.30
C PRO A 180 1.08 15.37 20.84
N ILE A 181 0.30 14.81 19.92
CA ILE A 181 0.48 15.03 18.48
C ILE A 181 -0.41 16.19 18.05
N GLN A 182 0.21 17.30 17.64
CA GLN A 182 -0.54 18.46 17.17
C GLN A 182 -1.15 18.19 15.78
N GLY A 183 -2.46 18.42 15.63
CA GLY A 183 -3.13 18.43 14.32
C GLY A 183 -3.44 17.05 13.72
N LYS A 184 -3.27 15.96 14.46
CA LYS A 184 -3.70 14.61 14.06
C LYS A 184 -4.96 14.22 14.83
N SER A 185 -6.00 13.80 14.13
CA SER A 185 -7.14 13.16 14.79
C SER A 185 -6.77 11.75 15.23
N THR A 186 -7.32 11.32 16.35
CA THR A 186 -7.24 9.94 16.87
C THR A 186 -8.65 9.47 17.21
N ARG A 187 -8.86 8.16 17.26
CA ARG A 187 -10.16 7.59 17.65
C ARG A 187 -10.66 8.17 18.98
N ARG A 188 -9.76 8.32 19.95
CA ARG A 188 -10.06 8.91 21.26
C ARG A 188 -10.61 10.33 21.16
N LEU A 189 -10.12 11.14 20.22
CA LEU A 189 -10.58 12.51 20.01
C LEU A 189 -11.93 12.54 19.28
N ASP A 190 -12.13 11.66 18.29
CA ASP A 190 -13.37 11.59 17.51
C ASP A 190 -14.55 10.99 18.32
N GLU A 191 -14.26 10.12 19.28
CA GLU A 191 -15.26 9.48 20.17
C GLU A 191 -15.45 10.24 21.50
N ALA A 192 -14.77 11.37 21.70
CA ALA A 192 -14.95 12.20 22.90
C ALA A 192 -16.35 12.86 22.90
N PRO A 193 -17.11 12.79 24.01
CA PRO A 193 -18.47 13.31 24.11
C PRO A 193 -18.56 14.84 24.15
#